data_AF-A0AAU2A2E8-F1
#
_entry.id   AF-A0AAU2A2E8-F1
#
_cell.length_a   1.000
_cell.length_b   1.000
_cell.length_c   1.000
_cell.angle_alpha   90.00
_cell.angle_beta   90.00
_cell.angle_gamma   90.00
#
_symmetry.space_group_name_H-M   'P 1'
#
loop_
_entity.id
_entity.type
_entity.pdbx_description
1 polymer ?
#
loop_
_entity_poly.entity_id
_entity_poly.type
_entity_poly.pdbx_seq_one_letter_code
_entity_poly.pdbx_strand_id
1 'polypeptide(L)' 'MTREQALAEARIAAARAKELAQRADNTATYSDTAQVTRYAAAGSLWADTSRAYTALAAALPETETIHG' A
#
# COMPACT_ATOMS: atom_id res chain seq x y z
N MET A 1 1.22 6.25 16.79
CA MET A 1 1.81 5.34 15.80
C MET A 1 3.31 5.46 15.88
N THR A 2 4.03 4.35 16.02
CA THR A 2 5.50 4.31 15.97
C THR A 2 5.98 4.18 14.52
N ARG A 3 7.27 4.46 14.27
CA ARG A 3 7.89 4.24 12.94
C ARG A 3 7.71 2.80 12.47
N GLU A 4 7.85 1.82 13.36
CA GLU A 4 7.66 0.40 13.05
C GLU A 4 6.22 0.08 12.66
N GLN A 5 5.24 0.62 13.37
CA GLN A 5 3.82 0.48 13.03
C GLN A 5 3.53 1.08 11.65
N ALA A 6 4.06 2.28 11.36
CA ALA A 6 3.91 2.90 10.04
C ALA A 6 4.54 2.05 8.93
N LEU A 7 5.73 1.48 9.16
CA LEU A 7 6.37 0.58 8.20
C LEU A 7 5.58 -0.74 8.02
N ALA A 8 4.97 -1.26 9.08
CA ALA A 8 4.12 -2.45 8.99
C ALA A 8 2.89 -2.18 8.12
N GLU A 9 2.19 -1.07 8.35
CA GLU A 9 1.05 -0.66 7.54
C GLU A 9 1.46 -0.39 6.07
N ALA A 10 2.60 0.26 5.85
CA ALA A 10 3.14 0.47 4.50
C ALA A 10 3.35 -0.84 3.74
N ARG A 11 3.89 -1.87 4.42
CA ARG A 11 4.12 -3.21 3.85
C ARG A 11 2.81 -3.93 3.55
N ILE A 12 1.83 -3.86 4.46
CA ILE A 12 0.50 -4.45 4.25
C ILE A 12 -0.16 -3.81 3.03
N ALA A 13 -0.14 -2.48 2.94
CA ALA A 13 -0.69 -1.75 1.80
C ALA A 13 0.02 -2.11 0.49
N ALA A 14 1.35 -2.23 0.49
CA ALA A 14 2.11 -2.66 -0.69
C ALA A 14 1.73 -4.09 -1.13
N ALA A 15 1.54 -5.01 -0.19
CA ALA A 15 1.12 -6.38 -0.50
C ALA A 15 -0.28 -6.41 -1.15
N ARG A 16 -1.22 -5.60 -0.67
CA ARG A 16 -2.57 -5.46 -1.26
C ARG A 16 -2.52 -4.84 -2.65
N ALA A 17 -1.70 -3.82 -2.86
CA ALA A 17 -1.50 -3.22 -4.18
C ALA A 17 -1.00 -4.25 -5.19
N LYS A 18 -0.01 -5.07 -4.79
CA LYS A 18 0.53 -6.17 -5.63
C LYS A 18 -0.53 -7.21 -5.96
N GLU A 19 -1.30 -7.67 -4.98
CA GLU A 19 -2.38 -8.66 -5.17
C GLU A 19 -3.41 -8.16 -6.21
N LEU A 20 -3.81 -6.89 -6.11
CA LEU A 20 -4.79 -6.29 -7.02
C LEU A 20 -4.21 -6.09 -8.43
N ALA A 21 -2.95 -5.69 -8.54
CA ALA A 21 -2.28 -5.60 -9.84
C ALA A 21 -2.22 -6.97 -10.55
N GLN A 22 -1.91 -8.04 -9.80
CA GLN A 22 -1.93 -9.41 -10.34
C GLN A 22 -3.34 -9.84 -10.76
N ARG A 23 -4.37 -9.47 -10.00
CA ARG A 23 -5.77 -9.73 -10.39
C ARG A 23 -6.16 -8.97 -11.66
N ALA A 24 -5.76 -7.70 -11.79
CA ALA A 24 -5.99 -6.92 -13.00
C ALA A 24 -5.35 -7.60 -14.23
N ASP A 25 -4.11 -8.06 -14.12
CA ASP A 25 -3.39 -8.76 -15.19
C ASP A 25 -4.06 -10.08 -15.59
N ASN A 26 -4.40 -10.90 -14.59
CA ASN A 26 -5.13 -12.15 -14.82
C ASN A 26 -6.50 -11.90 -15.47
N THR A 27 -7.24 -10.89 -15.02
CA THR A 27 -8.55 -10.52 -15.57
C THR A 27 -8.45 -9.96 -16.98
N ALA A 28 -7.38 -9.24 -17.32
CA ALA A 28 -7.15 -8.72 -18.66
C ALA A 28 -7.08 -9.85 -19.70
N THR A 29 -6.58 -11.02 -19.30
CA THR A 29 -6.56 -12.23 -20.15
C THR A 29 -7.96 -12.69 -20.55
N TYR A 30 -8.98 -12.42 -19.74
CA TYR A 30 -10.38 -12.79 -20.01
C TYR A 30 -11.19 -11.67 -20.69
N SER A 31 -10.55 -10.57 -21.11
CA SER A 31 -11.18 -9.41 -21.76
C SER A 31 -12.28 -8.69 -20.94
N ASP A 32 -12.36 -8.91 -19.62
CA ASP A 32 -13.28 -8.19 -18.74
C ASP A 32 -12.68 -6.85 -18.30
N THR A 33 -12.78 -5.86 -19.20
CA THR A 33 -12.16 -4.53 -19.05
C THR A 33 -12.71 -3.73 -17.87
N ALA A 34 -13.98 -3.93 -17.51
CA ALA A 34 -14.58 -3.28 -16.35
C ALA A 34 -13.93 -3.77 -15.05
N GLN A 35 -13.69 -5.07 -14.95
CA GLN A 35 -13.09 -5.67 -13.77
C GLN A 35 -11.58 -5.38 -13.69
N VAL A 36 -10.86 -5.35 -14.82
CA VAL A 36 -9.48 -4.84 -14.89
C VAL A 36 -9.38 -3.43 -14.31
N THR A 37 -10.26 -2.53 -14.76
CA THR A 37 -10.26 -1.12 -14.32
C THR A 37 -10.49 -1.00 -12.81
N ARG A 38 -11.41 -1.81 -12.25
CA ARG A 38 -11.67 -1.83 -10.80
C ARG A 38 -10.45 -2.29 -10.01
N TYR A 39 -9.80 -3.38 -10.42
CA TYR A 39 -8.60 -3.87 -9.74
C TYR A 39 -7.43 -2.90 -9.87
N ALA A 40 -7.23 -2.29 -11.04
CA ALA A 40 -6.18 -1.30 -11.26
C ALA A 40 -6.37 -0.04 -10.39
N ALA A 41 -7.61 0.47 -10.31
CA ALA A 41 -7.95 1.61 -9.46
C ALA A 41 -7.72 1.30 -7.97
N ALA A 42 -8.22 0.14 -7.50
CA ALA A 42 -8.02 -0.29 -6.12
C ALA A 42 -6.53 -0.52 -5.80
N GLY A 43 -5.78 -1.13 -6.72
CA GLY A 43 -4.34 -1.35 -6.56
C GLY A 43 -3.56 -0.04 -6.46
N SER A 44 -3.94 0.96 -7.25
CA SER A 44 -3.34 2.31 -7.20
C SER A 44 -3.60 2.99 -5.85
N LEU A 45 -4.83 2.91 -5.32
CA LEU A 45 -5.16 3.46 -4.00
C LEU A 45 -4.33 2.84 -2.87
N TRP A 46 -4.14 1.52 -2.90
CA TRP A 46 -3.28 0.85 -1.92
C TRP A 46 -1.80 1.21 -2.08
N ALA A 47 -1.32 1.44 -3.30
CA ALA A 47 0.05 1.93 -3.53
C ALA A 47 0.25 3.34 -2.96
N ASP A 48 -0.72 4.24 -3.14
CA ASP A 48 -0.69 5.58 -2.55
C ASP A 48 -0.72 5.54 -1.03
N THR A 49 -1.55 4.65 -0.46
CA THR A 49 -1.61 4.41 0.99
C THR A 49 -0.26 3.92 1.52
N SER A 50 0.40 3.00 0.80
CA SER A 50 1.75 2.51 1.15
C SER A 50 2.80 3.62 1.14
N ARG A 51 2.75 4.52 0.13
CA ARG A 51 3.63 5.70 0.07
C ARG A 51 3.38 6.64 1.24
N ALA A 52 2.12 6.90 1.58
CA ALA A 52 1.76 7.76 2.71
C ALA A 52 2.30 7.21 4.04
N TYR A 53 2.12 5.91 4.32
CA TYR A 53 2.69 5.29 5.51
C TYR A 53 4.22 5.27 5.53
N THR A 54 4.85 5.11 4.36
CA THR A 54 6.31 5.20 4.24
C THR A 54 6.81 6.62 4.55
N ALA A 55 6.12 7.64 4.04
CA ALA A 55 6.43 9.04 4.35
C ALA A 55 6.24 9.35 5.84
N LEU A 56 5.16 8.83 6.45
CA LEU A 56 4.94 8.93 7.90
C LEU A 56 6.05 8.25 8.69
N ALA A 57 6.46 7.04 8.29
CA ALA A 57 7.57 6.34 8.93
C ALA A 57 8.89 7.12 8.87
N ALA A 58 9.16 7.80 7.74
CA ALA A 58 10.36 8.62 7.58
C ALA A 58 10.34 9.90 8.44
N ALA A 59 9.16 10.42 8.75
CA ALA A 59 8.98 11.59 9.61
C ALA A 59 8.98 11.25 11.11
N LEU A 60 8.77 9.98 11.48
CA LEU A 60 8.74 9.55 12.88
C LEU A 60 10.16 9.26 13.39
N PRO A 61 10.50 9.69 14.62
CA PRO A 61 11.76 9.34 15.24
C PRO A 61 11.88 7.82 15.43
N GLU A 62 13.10 7.31 15.34
CA GLU A 62 13.42 5.88 15.42
C GLU A 62 13.13 5.29 16.81
N THR A 63 13.14 6.15 17.83
CA THR A 63 12.79 5.86 19.22
C THR A 63 11.84 6.94 19.73
N GLU A 64 10.79 6.54 20.46
CA GLU A 64 9.98 7.48 21.25
C GLU A 64 10.95 8.29 22.10
N THR A 65 11.03 9.59 21.85
CA THR A 65 11.92 10.46 22.62
C THR A 65 11.34 10.53 24.02
N ILE A 66 11.81 9.63 24.89
CA ILE A 66 11.58 9.74 26.33
C ILE A 66 12.31 11.03 26.74
N HIS A 67 11.57 12.14 26.80
CA HIS A 67 12.04 13.30 27.55
C HIS A 67 12.05 12.90 29.02
N GLY A 68 13.25 12.57 29.51
CA GLY A 68 13.56 12.42 30.94
C GLY A 68 13.70 13.77 31.63
#